data_AF-A0AAW4WC45-F1
#
_entry.id   AF-A0AAW4WC45-F1
#
_cell.length_a   1.000
_cell.length_b   1.000
_cell.length_c   1.000
_cell.angle_alpha   90.00
_cell.angle_beta   90.00
_cell.angle_gamma   90.00
#
_symmetry.space_group_name_H-M   'P 1'
#
loop_
_entity.id
_entity.type
_entity.pdbx_description
1 polymer ?
#
loop_
_entity_poly.entity_id
_entity_poly.type
_entity_poly.pdbx_seq_one_letter_code
_entity_poly.pdbx_strand_id
1 'polypeptide(L)'
;MEFTEQEKKVLADKYETFKEEIELAMIQNCIVECELYSLLAEIIRGTKSGEKISLRDVSVRRKTKLSMWLHGAAGFPDFVVLEREKSRNARRYGCVEIKCPGKSNILRITKQVKGHIISYGRVIYTNGLQWKFYRVDKEPVKVIVLGRIDPDNQDSVIWEPVDNWYKLMSFLEDWNWKS
;
A
#
# COMPACT_ATOMS: atom_id res chain seq x y z
N MET A 1 -4.63 16.87 -5.89
CA MET A 1 -3.93 17.54 -7.02
C MET A 1 -4.56 17.11 -8.35
N GLU A 2 -4.64 17.96 -9.36
CA GLU A 2 -5.00 17.54 -10.73
C GLU A 2 -3.74 17.34 -11.57
N PHE A 3 -3.71 16.27 -12.38
CA PHE A 3 -2.61 15.97 -13.29
C PHE A 3 -2.82 16.67 -14.62
N THR A 4 -1.74 17.18 -15.21
CA THR A 4 -1.72 17.65 -16.60
C THR A 4 -1.95 16.48 -17.57
N GLU A 5 -2.34 16.77 -18.81
CA GLU A 5 -2.55 15.73 -19.83
C GLU A 5 -1.29 14.91 -20.11
N GLN A 6 -0.12 15.53 -20.08
CA GLN A 6 1.15 14.82 -20.23
C GLN A 6 1.43 13.87 -19.06
N GLU A 7 1.17 14.31 -17.82
CA GLU A 7 1.30 13.45 -16.62
C GLU A 7 0.28 12.31 -16.65
N LYS A 8 -0.97 12.57 -17.07
CA LYS A 8 -2.00 11.53 -17.23
C LYS A 8 -1.59 10.45 -18.21
N LYS A 9 -0.94 10.82 -19.32
CA LYS A 9 -0.41 9.85 -20.29
C LYS A 9 0.64 8.94 -19.64
N VAL A 10 1.64 9.53 -18.97
CA VAL A 10 2.68 8.76 -18.25
C VAL A 10 2.08 7.87 -17.16
N LEU A 11 1.08 8.36 -16.43
CA LEU A 11 0.39 7.58 -15.40
C LEU A 11 -0.46 6.46 -15.99
N ALA A 12 -1.07 6.66 -17.16
CA ALA A 12 -1.79 5.61 -17.88
C ALA A 12 -0.84 4.48 -18.30
N ASP A 13 0.30 4.82 -18.90
CA ASP A 13 1.30 3.83 -19.30
C ASP A 13 1.78 3.01 -18.07
N LYS A 14 2.05 3.69 -16.95
CA LYS A 14 2.38 3.01 -15.68
C LYS A 14 1.25 2.14 -15.14
N TYR A 15 0.00 2.51 -15.39
CA TYR A 15 -1.15 1.69 -14.98
C TYR A 15 -1.22 0.42 -15.81
N GLU A 16 -0.99 0.49 -17.12
CA GLU A 16 -0.91 -0.70 -17.98
C GLU A 16 0.20 -1.65 -17.50
N THR A 17 1.40 -1.15 -17.20
CA THR A 17 2.48 -1.97 -16.62
C THR A 17 2.09 -2.54 -15.25
N PHE A 18 1.43 -1.76 -14.38
CA PHE A 18 0.96 -2.27 -13.09
C PHE A 18 -0.05 -3.40 -13.25
N LYS A 19 -0.99 -3.28 -14.19
CA LYS A 19 -1.99 -4.32 -14.47
C LYS A 19 -1.31 -5.59 -14.96
N GLU A 20 -0.39 -5.47 -15.91
CA GLU A 20 0.38 -6.58 -16.46
C GLU A 20 1.18 -7.30 -15.36
N GLU A 21 1.91 -6.58 -14.50
CA GLU A 21 2.68 -7.18 -13.40
C GLU A 21 1.79 -7.92 -12.38
N ILE A 22 0.59 -7.39 -12.09
CA ILE A 22 -0.37 -8.09 -11.21
C ILE A 22 -0.86 -9.40 -11.86
N GLU A 23 -1.21 -9.37 -13.14
CA GLU A 23 -1.66 -10.56 -13.87
C GLU A 23 -0.53 -11.60 -14.02
N LEU A 24 0.69 -11.15 -14.30
CA LEU A 24 1.88 -12.01 -14.33
C LEU A 24 2.12 -12.64 -12.96
N ALA A 25 2.06 -11.88 -11.86
CA ALA A 25 2.20 -12.42 -10.52
C ALA A 25 1.11 -13.46 -10.20
N MET A 26 -0.13 -13.23 -10.64
CA MET A 26 -1.24 -14.19 -10.50
C MET A 26 -0.95 -15.50 -11.22
N ILE A 27 -0.64 -15.42 -12.52
CA ILE A 27 -0.46 -16.59 -13.39
C ILE A 27 0.82 -17.37 -13.05
N GLN A 28 1.91 -16.66 -12.76
CA GLN A 28 3.24 -17.28 -12.62
C GLN A 28 3.56 -17.70 -11.18
N ASN A 29 3.01 -17.00 -10.17
CA ASN A 29 3.33 -17.26 -8.76
C ASN A 29 2.13 -17.09 -7.81
N CYS A 30 0.91 -17.31 -8.30
CA CYS A 30 -0.32 -17.31 -7.51
C CYS A 30 -0.56 -16.02 -6.71
N ILE A 31 0.02 -14.89 -7.14
CA ILE A 31 -0.02 -13.58 -6.50
C ILE A 31 0.20 -13.64 -4.97
N VAL A 32 1.19 -14.42 -4.54
CA VAL A 32 1.55 -14.47 -3.13
C VAL A 32 1.89 -13.08 -2.59
N GLU A 33 1.59 -12.83 -1.32
CA GLU A 33 1.63 -11.49 -0.71
C GLU A 33 2.95 -10.74 -0.97
N CYS A 34 4.08 -11.44 -0.97
CA CYS A 34 5.40 -10.85 -1.19
C CYS A 34 5.67 -10.34 -2.62
N GLU A 35 4.96 -10.84 -3.64
CA GLU A 35 5.04 -10.32 -5.03
C GLU A 35 4.63 -8.85 -5.09
N LEU A 36 3.72 -8.44 -4.19
CA LEU A 36 3.23 -7.08 -4.14
C LEU A 36 4.23 -6.11 -3.49
N TYR A 37 5.26 -6.60 -2.78
CA TYR A 37 6.06 -5.73 -1.92
C TYR A 37 6.90 -4.74 -2.73
N SER A 38 7.63 -5.21 -3.74
CA SER A 38 8.42 -4.35 -4.63
C SER A 38 7.52 -3.38 -5.39
N LEU A 39 6.47 -3.91 -6.02
CA LEU A 39 5.53 -3.16 -6.84
C LEU A 39 4.85 -2.01 -6.07
N LEU A 40 4.29 -2.31 -4.89
CA LEU A 40 3.61 -1.31 -4.07
C LEU A 40 4.60 -0.34 -3.42
N ALA A 41 5.79 -0.80 -3.04
CA ALA A 41 6.83 0.08 -2.51
C ALA A 41 7.33 1.08 -3.56
N GLU A 42 7.45 0.66 -4.83
CA GLU A 42 7.80 1.54 -5.95
C GLU A 42 6.75 2.64 -6.12
N ILE A 43 5.47 2.28 -6.21
CA ILE A 43 4.36 3.24 -6.34
C ILE A 43 4.39 4.28 -5.21
N ILE A 44 4.52 3.82 -3.96
CA ILE A 44 4.55 4.73 -2.80
C ILE A 44 5.77 5.64 -2.86
N ARG A 45 6.96 5.10 -3.14
CA ARG A 45 8.22 5.87 -3.18
C ARG A 45 8.28 6.87 -4.33
N GLY A 46 7.63 6.57 -5.45
CA GLY A 46 7.61 7.40 -6.65
C GLY A 46 6.72 8.64 -6.59
N THR A 47 6.04 8.87 -5.46
CA THR A 47 5.21 10.08 -5.23
C THR A 47 6.00 11.17 -4.52
N LYS A 48 5.62 12.44 -4.66
CA LYS A 48 6.26 13.56 -3.93
C LYS A 48 6.18 13.40 -2.41
N SER A 49 5.12 12.76 -1.89
CA SER A 49 5.02 12.41 -0.47
C SER A 49 5.97 11.26 -0.10
N GLY A 50 6.07 10.24 -0.96
CA GLY A 50 7.01 9.13 -0.86
C GLY A 50 8.48 9.56 -0.83
N GLU A 51 8.82 10.58 -1.61
CA GLU A 51 10.14 11.23 -1.63
C GLU A 51 10.50 11.96 -0.33
N LYS A 52 9.58 12.09 0.62
CA LYS A 52 9.82 12.70 1.94
C LYS A 52 9.88 11.69 3.10
N ILE A 53 9.64 10.40 2.83
CA ILE A 53 9.61 9.34 3.84
C ILE A 53 10.60 8.20 3.58
N SER A 54 11.02 7.51 4.64
CA SER A 54 11.81 6.28 4.55
C SER A 54 10.90 5.06 4.74
N LEU A 55 10.56 4.38 3.65
CA LEU A 55 9.73 3.16 3.66
C LEU A 55 10.61 1.92 3.88
N ARG A 56 10.43 1.23 5.01
CA ARG A 56 11.21 0.06 5.41
C ARG A 56 10.38 -1.21 5.39
N ASP A 57 10.88 -2.21 4.67
CA ASP A 57 10.38 -3.58 4.77
C ASP A 57 10.74 -4.20 6.11
N VAL A 58 9.71 -4.60 6.85
CA VAL A 58 9.83 -5.29 8.13
C VAL A 58 8.94 -6.55 8.20
N SER A 59 8.42 -7.02 7.06
CA SER A 59 7.53 -8.18 6.94
C SER A 59 8.12 -9.45 7.56
N VAL A 60 9.43 -9.66 7.40
CA VAL A 60 10.19 -10.79 7.95
C VAL A 60 10.95 -10.45 9.24
N ARG A 61 10.67 -9.30 9.86
CA ARG A 61 11.48 -8.80 10.98
C ARG A 61 11.21 -9.59 12.26
N ARG A 62 12.29 -9.99 12.94
CA ARG A 62 12.23 -10.63 14.26
C ARG A 62 12.25 -9.63 15.41
N LYS A 63 11.65 -10.01 16.54
CA LYS A 63 11.67 -9.25 17.80
C LYS A 63 13.07 -9.28 18.42
N THR A 64 13.74 -8.14 18.45
CA THR A 64 15.05 -7.96 19.08
C THR A 64 15.07 -6.62 19.80
N LYS A 65 16.02 -6.39 20.73
CA LYS A 65 16.23 -5.07 21.37
C LYS A 65 16.37 -3.94 20.33
N LEU A 66 16.94 -4.27 19.17
CA LEU A 66 17.23 -3.37 18.07
C LEU A 66 16.05 -3.06 17.16
N SER A 67 15.03 -3.91 17.13
CA SER A 67 13.88 -3.82 16.22
C SER A 67 12.55 -3.57 16.92
N MET A 68 12.48 -3.76 18.24
CA MET A 68 11.22 -3.67 18.98
C MET A 68 10.52 -2.32 18.83
N TRP A 69 11.27 -1.24 18.61
CA TRP A 69 10.69 0.08 18.37
C TRP A 69 9.89 0.19 17.06
N LEU A 70 10.13 -0.71 16.09
CA LEU A 70 9.34 -0.82 14.86
C LEU A 70 8.09 -1.69 15.04
N HIS A 71 7.95 -2.39 16.16
CA HIS A 71 6.82 -3.29 16.46
C HIS A 71 5.60 -2.50 16.99
N GLY A 72 4.39 -2.92 16.63
CA GLY A 72 3.13 -2.36 17.10
C GLY A 72 2.31 -3.36 17.92
N ALA A 73 1.13 -2.95 18.40
CA ALA A 73 0.21 -3.77 19.18
C ALA A 73 -0.25 -5.06 18.46
N ALA A 74 -0.20 -5.08 17.13
CA ALA A 74 -0.57 -6.22 16.30
C ALA A 74 0.61 -6.99 15.68
N GLY A 75 1.86 -6.66 16.03
CA GLY A 75 3.02 -7.23 15.34
C GLY A 75 3.84 -6.18 14.59
N PHE A 76 4.79 -6.67 13.79
CA PHE A 76 5.35 -5.87 12.70
C PHE A 76 4.32 -5.81 11.56
N PRO A 77 4.06 -4.63 10.97
CA PRO A 77 3.35 -4.54 9.70
C PRO A 77 4.28 -4.99 8.56
N ASP A 78 3.81 -4.99 7.32
CA ASP A 78 4.71 -5.29 6.18
C ASP A 78 5.74 -4.18 5.98
N PHE A 79 5.28 -2.93 5.91
CA PHE A 79 6.16 -1.76 5.86
C PHE A 79 5.95 -0.80 7.03
N VAL A 80 7.05 -0.25 7.55
CA VAL A 80 7.01 0.92 8.45
C VAL A 80 7.45 2.17 7.67
N VAL A 81 6.70 3.25 7.89
CA VAL A 81 6.99 4.56 7.32
C VAL A 81 7.69 5.43 8.36
N LEU A 82 8.90 5.85 8.05
CA LEU A 82 9.74 6.66 8.92
C LEU A 82 10.01 8.04 8.32
N GLU A 83 10.45 8.96 9.15
CA GLU A 83 11.14 10.17 8.71
C GLU A 83 12.36 9.82 7.83
N ARG A 84 12.55 10.57 6.74
CA ARG A 84 13.72 10.41 5.88
C ARG A 84 14.93 11.09 6.51
N GLU A 85 15.47 10.46 7.55
CA GLU A 85 16.69 10.86 8.22
C GLU A 85 17.65 9.68 8.44
N LYS A 86 18.96 9.97 8.52
CA LYS A 86 20.00 8.95 8.77
C LYS A 86 20.14 8.68 10.27
N SER A 87 19.06 8.26 10.92
CA SER A 87 18.98 8.03 12.36
C SER A 87 18.34 6.68 12.66
N ARG A 88 18.86 5.99 13.68
CA ARG A 88 18.27 4.76 14.19
C ARG A 88 16.91 4.99 14.85
N ASN A 89 16.70 6.19 15.39
CA ASN A 89 15.51 6.57 16.16
C ASN A 89 14.57 7.47 15.35
N ALA A 90 14.64 7.38 14.01
CA ALA A 90 13.81 8.16 13.12
C ALA A 90 12.33 8.06 13.51
N ARG A 91 11.65 9.21 13.52
CA ARG A 91 10.24 9.29 13.90
C ARG A 91 9.42 8.37 13.01
N ARG A 92 8.52 7.60 13.62
CA ARG A 92 7.53 6.79 12.91
C ARG A 92 6.36 7.67 12.49
N TYR A 93 5.93 7.54 11.24
CA TYR A 93 4.80 8.28 10.69
C TYR A 93 3.57 7.41 10.41
N GLY A 94 3.77 6.11 10.17
CA GLY A 94 2.71 5.21 9.78
C GLY A 94 3.22 3.83 9.42
N CYS A 95 2.36 3.01 8.86
CA CYS A 95 2.71 1.73 8.26
C CYS A 95 1.89 1.43 7.00
N VAL A 96 2.33 0.42 6.26
CA VAL A 96 1.58 -0.21 5.17
C VAL A 96 1.39 -1.67 5.53
N GLU A 97 0.15 -2.13 5.45
CA GLU A 97 -0.23 -3.54 5.60
C GLU A 97 -0.75 -4.01 4.24
N ILE A 98 -0.17 -5.09 3.73
CA ILE A 98 -0.41 -5.67 2.42
C ILE A 98 -1.06 -7.03 2.63
N LYS A 99 -1.99 -7.40 1.75
CA LYS A 99 -2.61 -8.73 1.74
C LYS A 99 -2.62 -9.31 0.33
N CYS A 100 -2.55 -10.63 0.23
CA CYS A 100 -2.84 -11.32 -1.03
C CYS A 100 -4.30 -11.07 -1.45
N PRO A 101 -4.58 -10.77 -2.73
CA PRO A 101 -5.94 -10.52 -3.24
C PRO A 101 -6.81 -11.79 -3.36
N GLY A 102 -6.24 -12.99 -3.19
CA GLY A 102 -6.72 -14.23 -3.81
C GLY A 102 -8.08 -14.86 -3.44
N LYS A 103 -8.82 -14.50 -2.38
CA LYS A 103 -10.18 -15.10 -2.16
C LYS A 103 -11.27 -14.14 -1.73
N SER A 104 -10.90 -12.93 -1.34
CA SER A 104 -11.85 -11.86 -1.07
C SER A 104 -11.24 -10.57 -1.58
N ASN A 105 -11.81 -10.05 -2.66
CA ASN A 105 -11.45 -8.74 -3.21
C ASN A 105 -11.71 -7.58 -2.23
N ILE A 106 -12.42 -7.85 -1.13
CA ILE A 106 -12.81 -6.86 -0.14
C ILE A 106 -11.93 -6.99 1.08
N LEU A 107 -11.09 -5.98 1.30
CA LEU A 107 -10.29 -5.84 2.50
C LEU A 107 -11.18 -5.47 3.69
N ARG A 108 -11.58 -6.45 4.50
CA ARG A 108 -12.30 -6.19 5.74
C ARG A 108 -11.32 -5.79 6.83
N ILE A 109 -11.69 -4.81 7.65
CA ILE A 109 -10.84 -4.40 8.77
C ILE A 109 -10.65 -5.56 9.75
N THR A 110 -9.41 -5.92 10.04
CA THR A 110 -9.05 -7.03 10.93
C THR A 110 -8.59 -6.52 12.30
N LYS A 111 -8.45 -7.43 13.28
CA LYS A 111 -7.79 -7.09 14.57
C LYS A 111 -6.36 -6.60 14.36
N GLN A 112 -5.66 -7.15 13.36
CA GLN A 112 -4.30 -6.76 13.01
C GLN A 112 -4.26 -5.30 12.54
N VAL A 113 -5.09 -4.93 11.55
CA VAL A 113 -5.16 -3.55 11.04
C VAL A 113 -5.57 -2.58 12.16
N LYS A 114 -6.51 -2.95 13.04
CA LYS A 114 -6.88 -2.13 14.21
C LYS A 114 -5.69 -1.90 15.16
N GLY A 115 -4.90 -2.93 15.45
CA GLY A 115 -3.70 -2.78 16.28
C GLY A 115 -2.63 -1.92 15.61
N HIS A 116 -2.51 -1.98 14.29
CA HIS A 116 -1.63 -1.08 13.53
C HIS A 116 -2.13 0.37 13.56
N ILE A 117 -3.43 0.62 13.40
CA ILE A 117 -4.01 1.98 13.55
C ILE A 117 -3.69 2.56 14.93
N ILE A 118 -3.87 1.77 16.00
CA ILE A 118 -3.55 2.19 17.38
C ILE A 118 -2.06 2.53 17.54
N SER A 119 -1.17 1.79 16.88
CA SER A 119 0.28 1.88 17.11
C SER A 119 0.98 2.91 16.25
N TYR A 120 0.48 3.11 15.03
CA TYR A 120 1.13 3.92 14.00
C TYR A 120 0.30 5.15 13.61
N GLY A 121 -0.99 5.21 13.96
CA GLY A 121 -1.90 6.32 13.69
C GLY A 121 -2.29 6.50 12.22
N ARG A 122 -1.45 6.06 11.28
CA ARG A 122 -1.68 6.08 9.83
C ARG A 122 -1.36 4.71 9.24
N VAL A 123 -2.34 4.16 8.52
CA VAL A 123 -2.20 2.85 7.88
C VAL A 123 -2.70 2.91 6.46
N ILE A 124 -1.86 2.53 5.50
CA ILE A 124 -2.33 2.11 4.18
C ILE A 124 -2.58 0.60 4.26
N TYR A 125 -3.81 0.17 4.02
CA TYR A 125 -4.18 -1.24 3.99
C TYR A 125 -4.59 -1.60 2.57
N THR A 126 -3.86 -2.51 1.92
CA THR A 126 -4.02 -2.78 0.49
C THR A 126 -3.78 -4.24 0.11
N ASN A 127 -4.31 -4.65 -1.02
CA ASN A 127 -3.97 -5.90 -1.73
C ASN A 127 -3.54 -5.64 -3.18
N GLY A 128 -3.08 -4.41 -3.47
CA GLY A 128 -2.81 -3.93 -4.82
C GLY A 128 -4.07 -3.51 -5.58
N LEU A 129 -5.17 -4.25 -5.46
CA LEU A 129 -6.43 -3.97 -6.16
C LEU A 129 -7.36 -3.01 -5.40
N GLN A 130 -7.36 -3.04 -4.07
CA GLN A 130 -8.12 -2.12 -3.21
C GLN A 130 -7.17 -1.45 -2.22
N TRP A 131 -7.28 -0.14 -2.09
CA TRP A 131 -6.49 0.69 -1.20
C TRP A 131 -7.38 1.38 -0.18
N LYS A 132 -7.13 1.14 1.11
CA LYS A 132 -7.82 1.79 2.22
C LYS A 132 -6.83 2.60 3.04
N PHE A 133 -7.19 3.86 3.28
CA PHE A 133 -6.35 4.81 4.01
C PHE A 133 -6.98 5.09 5.35
N TYR A 134 -6.29 4.75 6.43
CA TYR A 134 -6.76 4.98 7.79
C TYR A 134 -5.95 6.10 8.45
N ARG A 135 -6.65 6.88 9.26
CA ARG A 135 -6.05 7.71 10.31
C ARG A 135 -6.40 7.08 11.67
N VAL A 136 -6.21 7.76 12.79
CA VAL A 136 -6.53 7.27 14.15
C VAL A 136 -7.98 6.76 14.34
N ASP A 137 -8.85 6.95 13.36
CA ASP A 137 -10.20 6.39 13.25
C ASP A 137 -10.20 4.92 12.75
N LYS A 138 -11.24 4.17 13.11
CA LYS A 138 -11.48 2.81 12.62
C LYS A 138 -12.13 2.77 11.24
N GLU A 139 -12.69 3.86 10.75
CA GLU A 139 -13.16 3.98 9.37
C GLU A 139 -12.06 4.55 8.45
N PRO A 140 -11.94 4.05 7.21
CA PRO A 140 -10.98 4.58 6.27
C PRO A 140 -11.40 5.97 5.80
N VAL A 141 -10.47 6.94 5.84
CA VAL A 141 -10.70 8.28 5.29
C VAL A 141 -10.82 8.29 3.77
N LYS A 142 -10.33 7.23 3.11
CA LYS A 142 -10.47 7.02 1.68
C LYS A 142 -10.41 5.54 1.35
N VAL A 143 -11.25 5.11 0.40
CA VAL A 143 -11.18 3.80 -0.25
C VAL A 143 -11.09 4.03 -1.75
N ILE A 144 -10.14 3.37 -2.41
CA ILE A 144 -9.95 3.42 -3.86
C ILE A 144 -9.84 1.98 -4.36
N VAL A 145 -10.56 1.65 -5.42
CA VAL A 145 -10.58 0.32 -6.04
C VAL A 145 -10.05 0.45 -7.45
N LEU A 146 -9.02 -0.32 -7.77
CA LEU A 146 -8.41 -0.41 -9.09
C LEU A 146 -8.90 -1.63 -9.87
N GLY A 147 -9.43 -2.64 -9.20
CA GLY A 147 -9.95 -3.84 -9.84
C GLY A 147 -10.41 -4.86 -8.83
N ARG A 148 -10.77 -6.04 -9.33
CA ARG A 148 -11.15 -7.20 -8.52
C ARG A 148 -10.77 -8.47 -9.28
N ILE A 149 -10.34 -9.52 -8.56
CA ILE A 149 -10.19 -10.85 -9.14
C ILE A 149 -11.52 -11.26 -9.77
N ASP A 150 -11.47 -11.78 -10.99
CA ASP A 150 -12.64 -12.28 -11.70
C ASP A 150 -13.21 -13.49 -10.93
N PRO A 151 -14.50 -13.45 -10.52
CA PRO A 151 -15.12 -14.56 -9.79
C PRO A 151 -15.18 -15.86 -10.61
N ASP A 152 -15.19 -15.75 -11.95
CA ASP A 152 -15.30 -16.88 -12.86
C ASP A 152 -13.93 -17.37 -13.37
N ASN A 153 -12.87 -16.57 -13.19
CA ASN A 153 -11.50 -16.92 -13.54
C ASN A 153 -10.48 -16.34 -12.53
N GLN A 154 -9.98 -17.18 -11.63
CA GLN A 154 -9.06 -16.74 -10.56
C GLN A 154 -7.68 -16.27 -11.06
N ASP A 155 -7.37 -16.48 -12.34
CA ASP A 155 -6.13 -16.03 -12.98
C ASP A 155 -6.31 -14.72 -13.76
N SER A 156 -7.47 -14.05 -13.65
CA SER A 156 -7.70 -12.74 -14.28
C SER A 156 -8.27 -11.69 -13.34
N VAL A 157 -8.10 -10.43 -13.72
CA VAL A 157 -8.61 -9.26 -13.00
C VAL A 157 -9.60 -8.50 -13.85
N ILE A 158 -10.75 -8.16 -13.27
CA ILE A 158 -11.66 -7.17 -13.82
C ILE A 158 -11.19 -5.80 -13.33
N TRP A 159 -10.52 -5.06 -14.21
CA TRP A 159 -9.94 -3.75 -13.92
C TRP A 159 -10.99 -2.63 -13.95
N GLU A 160 -10.83 -1.68 -13.04
CA GLU A 160 -11.54 -0.40 -13.07
C GLU A 160 -10.91 0.55 -14.10
N PRO A 161 -11.64 1.59 -14.55
CA PRO A 161 -11.09 2.58 -15.47
C PRO A 161 -9.86 3.32 -14.90
N VAL A 162 -8.99 3.79 -15.79
CA VAL A 162 -7.74 4.53 -15.47
C VAL A 162 -7.98 5.75 -14.56
N ASP A 163 -9.18 6.34 -14.56
CA ASP A 163 -9.56 7.40 -13.64
C ASP A 163 -9.40 7.01 -12.16
N ASN A 164 -9.60 5.75 -11.80
CA ASN A 164 -9.38 5.28 -10.43
C ASN A 164 -7.88 5.21 -10.09
N TRP A 165 -7.03 4.90 -11.06
CA TRP A 165 -5.58 5.02 -10.92
C TRP A 165 -5.16 6.47 -10.71
N TYR A 166 -5.69 7.41 -11.50
CA TYR A 166 -5.42 8.84 -11.27
C TYR A 166 -5.89 9.31 -9.89
N LYS A 167 -7.05 8.85 -9.41
CA LYS A 167 -7.51 9.14 -8.04
C LYS A 167 -6.54 8.60 -7.00
N LEU A 168 -6.01 7.38 -7.18
CA LEU A 168 -5.02 6.80 -6.27
C LEU A 168 -3.74 7.62 -6.24
N MET A 169 -3.16 7.89 -7.41
CA MET A 169 -1.90 8.62 -7.54
C MET A 169 -2.03 10.03 -6.97
N SER A 170 -3.11 10.75 -7.29
CA SER A 170 -3.37 12.08 -6.74
C SER A 170 -3.49 12.04 -5.21
N PHE A 171 -4.16 11.03 -4.66
CA PHE A 171 -4.30 10.89 -3.22
C PHE A 171 -2.97 10.56 -2.53
N LEU A 172 -2.13 9.72 -3.13
CA LEU A 172 -0.80 9.37 -2.60
C LEU A 172 0.16 10.56 -2.64
N GLU A 173 0.11 11.38 -3.69
CA GLU A 173 0.88 12.62 -3.80
C GLU A 173 0.60 13.59 -2.66
N ASP A 174 -0.67 13.70 -2.25
CA ASP A 174 -1.12 14.59 -1.18
C ASP A 174 -1.18 13.90 0.20
N TRP A 175 -0.87 12.59 0.28
CA TRP A 175 -1.01 11.82 1.51
C TRP A 175 0.01 12.26 2.56
N ASN A 176 -0.45 13.04 3.54
CA ASN A 176 0.41 13.61 4.57
C ASN A 176 0.72 12.61 5.71
N TRP A 177 1.87 11.95 5.61
CA TRP A 177 2.43 11.07 6.64
C TRP A 177 2.77 11.77 7.97
N LYS A 178 3.12 13.07 7.94
CA LYS A 178 3.68 13.79 9.10
C LYS A 178 2.65 14.42 10.05
N SER A 179 1.38 14.50 9.64
CA SER A 179 0.32 15.24 10.35
C SER A 179 -0.06 14.66 11.72
#